data_AF-A0A5C1B5B9-F1
#
_entry.id   AF-A0A5C1B5B9-F1
#
_cell.length_a   1.000
_cell.length_b   1.000
_cell.length_c   1.000
_cell.angle_alpha   90.00
_cell.angle_beta   90.00
_cell.angle_gamma   90.00
#
_symmetry.space_group_name_H-M   'P 1'
#
loop_
_entity.id
_entity.type
_entity.pdbx_description
1 polymer ?
#
loop_
_entity_poly.entity_id
_entity_poly.type
_entity_poly.pdbx_seq_one_letter_code
_entity_poly.pdbx_strand_id
1 'polypeptide(L)'
;MAKRRLPQSDRSFFTRLSQGVAHWTGKPQTFFGAAALIVVWALSGPFFGFNDSWQLVINTSTTIVTFLMVFIIQNSQNRDTAAMQIKLDELICKLEGAREELLDLEELDEEKIEKIRSEFEDMAAKARKTARGTESRLSAPA
;
A
#
# COMPACT_ATOMS: atom_id res chain seq x y z
N MET A 1 -0.98 -32.44 13.13
CA MET A 1 -1.41 -31.07 12.79
C MET A 1 -2.39 -31.14 11.61
N ALA A 2 -3.67 -30.86 11.86
CA ALA A 2 -4.70 -30.89 10.82
C ALA A 2 -4.54 -29.67 9.90
N LYS A 3 -4.37 -29.92 8.59
CA LYS A 3 -4.32 -28.89 7.55
C LYS A 3 -5.72 -28.28 7.41
N ARG A 4 -6.06 -27.27 8.24
CA ARG A 4 -7.30 -26.50 8.10
C ARG A 4 -7.29 -25.83 6.72
N ARG A 5 -8.08 -26.37 5.78
CA ARG A 5 -8.33 -25.70 4.50
C ARG A 5 -9.23 -24.51 4.81
N LEU A 6 -8.72 -23.31 4.61
CA LEU A 6 -9.53 -22.09 4.71
C LEU A 6 -10.66 -22.17 3.66
N PRO A 7 -11.91 -21.79 4.01
CA PRO A 7 -13.01 -21.73 3.07
C PRO A 7 -12.64 -20.77 1.93
N GLN A 8 -12.65 -21.25 0.69
CA GLN A 8 -12.53 -20.39 -0.49
C GLN A 8 -13.85 -19.62 -0.62
N SER A 9 -13.89 -18.41 -0.06
CA SER A 9 -14.96 -17.47 -0.33
C SER A 9 -15.03 -17.19 -1.83
N ASP A 10 -16.25 -17.20 -2.37
CA ASP A 10 -16.52 -16.84 -3.76
C ASP A 10 -15.90 -15.48 -4.04
N ARG A 11 -14.98 -15.44 -5.01
CA ARG A 11 -14.39 -14.17 -5.46
C ARG A 11 -15.50 -13.33 -6.05
N SER A 12 -15.95 -12.31 -5.31
CA SER A 12 -16.83 -11.27 -5.84
C SER A 12 -16.29 -10.77 -7.19
N PHE A 13 -17.18 -10.54 -8.16
CA PHE A 13 -16.82 -10.06 -9.49
C PHE A 13 -15.88 -8.85 -9.44
N PHE A 14 -16.15 -7.92 -8.52
CA PHE A 14 -15.32 -6.75 -8.26
C PHE A 14 -13.90 -7.12 -7.81
N THR A 15 -13.74 -8.13 -6.95
CA THR A 15 -12.43 -8.61 -6.51
C THR A 15 -11.61 -9.19 -7.67
N ARG A 16 -12.24 -9.91 -8.60
CA ARG A 16 -11.55 -10.45 -9.79
C ARG A 16 -11.17 -9.34 -10.77
N LEU A 17 -12.07 -8.38 -10.98
CA LEU A 17 -11.83 -7.20 -11.81
C LEU A 17 -10.66 -6.38 -11.26
N SER A 18 -10.71 -6.00 -9.98
CA SER A 18 -9.68 -5.16 -9.35
C SER A 18 -8.31 -5.81 -9.35
N GLN A 19 -8.23 -7.13 -9.08
CA GLN A 19 -6.97 -7.89 -9.20
C GLN A 19 -6.43 -7.93 -10.63
N GLY A 20 -7.33 -8.15 -11.61
CA GLY A 20 -6.97 -8.17 -13.02
C GLY A 20 -6.41 -6.81 -13.46
N VAL A 21 -7.13 -5.73 -13.17
CA VAL A 21 -6.69 -4.37 -13.50
C VAL A 21 -5.37 -4.04 -12.81
N ALA A 22 -5.25 -4.26 -11.49
CA ALA A 22 -4.01 -3.99 -10.75
C ALA A 22 -2.80 -4.76 -11.32
N HIS A 23 -2.98 -6.04 -11.68
CA HIS A 23 -1.92 -6.84 -12.28
C HIS A 23 -1.52 -6.34 -13.67
N TRP A 24 -2.47 -5.87 -14.47
CA TRP A 24 -2.18 -5.28 -15.77
C TRP A 24 -1.50 -3.94 -15.63
N THR A 25 -2.05 -3.01 -14.86
CA THR A 25 -1.52 -1.65 -14.69
C THR A 25 -0.13 -1.61 -14.06
N GLY A 26 0.25 -2.63 -13.29
CA GLY A 26 1.59 -2.77 -12.71
C GLY A 26 2.68 -3.24 -13.69
N LYS A 27 2.35 -3.62 -14.94
CA LYS A 27 3.34 -4.10 -15.91
C LYS A 27 3.98 -2.96 -16.69
N PRO A 28 5.31 -2.98 -16.91
CA PRO A 28 5.96 -1.98 -17.76
C PRO A 28 5.38 -1.90 -19.19
N GLN A 29 4.88 -3.03 -19.71
CA GLN A 29 4.28 -3.10 -21.06
C GLN A 29 2.99 -2.29 -21.19
N THR A 30 2.18 -2.15 -20.13
CA THR A 30 0.94 -1.36 -20.20
C THR A 30 1.23 0.14 -20.26
N PHE A 31 2.35 0.58 -19.67
CA PHE A 31 2.79 1.98 -19.79
C PHE A 31 3.08 2.34 -21.26
N PHE A 32 3.84 1.51 -21.97
CA PHE A 32 4.11 1.74 -23.39
C PHE A 32 2.84 1.69 -24.24
N GLY A 33 1.90 0.80 -23.92
CA GLY A 33 0.58 0.76 -24.57
C GLY A 33 -0.22 2.06 -24.35
N ALA A 34 -0.27 2.55 -23.11
CA ALA A 34 -0.94 3.81 -22.77
C ALA A 34 -0.26 5.02 -23.45
N ALA A 35 1.07 5.07 -23.45
CA ALA A 35 1.84 6.11 -24.13
C ALA A 35 1.57 6.12 -25.64
N ALA A 36 1.54 4.95 -26.29
CA ALA A 36 1.19 4.83 -27.71
C ALA A 36 -0.23 5.34 -27.98
N LEU A 37 -1.19 5.05 -27.09
CA LEU A 37 -2.57 5.53 -27.18
C LEU A 37 -2.64 7.07 -27.12
N ILE A 38 -1.86 7.69 -26.22
CA ILE A 38 -1.74 9.15 -26.13
C ILE A 38 -1.13 9.74 -27.41
N VAL A 39 -0.10 9.10 -27.97
CA VAL A 39 0.52 9.54 -29.23
C VAL A 39 -0.48 9.47 -30.39
N VAL A 40 -1.24 8.36 -30.51
CA VAL A 40 -2.29 8.22 -31.54
C VAL A 40 -3.36 9.29 -31.40
N TRP A 41 -3.79 9.59 -30.17
CA TRP A 41 -4.73 10.69 -29.90
C TRP A 41 -4.13 12.06 -30.27
N ALA A 42 -2.86 12.32 -29.93
CA ALA A 42 -2.19 13.57 -30.30
C ALA A 42 -2.10 13.74 -31.82
N LEU A 43 -1.80 12.66 -32.55
CA LEU A 43 -1.74 12.64 -34.01
C LEU A 43 -3.12 12.76 -34.68
N SER A 44 -4.22 12.46 -33.97
CA SER A 44 -5.56 12.72 -34.49
C SER A 44 -5.94 14.20 -34.41
N GLY A 45 -5.33 14.98 -33.51
CA GLY A 45 -5.59 16.40 -33.29
C GLY A 45 -5.60 17.28 -34.56
N PRO A 46 -4.61 17.18 -35.46
CA PRO A 46 -4.59 17.92 -36.72
C PRO A 46 -5.79 17.64 -37.63
N PHE A 47 -6.35 16.43 -37.64
CA PHE A 47 -7.54 16.09 -38.43
C PHE A 47 -8.81 16.74 -37.87
N PHE A 48 -8.86 17.01 -36.57
CA PHE A 48 -10.00 17.65 -35.89
C PHE A 48 -9.77 19.14 -35.61
N GLY A 49 -8.68 19.72 -36.10
CA GLY A 49 -8.33 21.13 -35.88
C GLY A 49 -8.11 21.49 -34.42
N PHE A 50 -7.72 20.53 -33.57
CA PHE A 50 -7.53 20.71 -32.12
C PHE A 50 -8.73 21.36 -31.40
N ASN A 51 -9.95 21.07 -31.86
CA ASN A 51 -11.17 21.66 -31.34
C ASN A 51 -11.52 21.23 -29.91
N ASP A 52 -12.49 21.92 -29.30
CA ASP A 52 -12.94 21.67 -27.93
C ASP A 52 -13.46 20.24 -27.73
N SER A 53 -14.12 19.65 -28.74
CA SER A 53 -14.62 18.27 -28.66
C SER A 53 -13.47 17.25 -28.57
N TRP A 54 -12.39 17.46 -29.32
CA TRP A 54 -11.21 16.60 -29.31
C TRP A 54 -10.49 16.62 -27.94
N GLN A 55 -10.40 17.80 -27.31
CA GLN A 55 -9.85 17.96 -25.97
C GLN A 55 -10.79 17.39 -24.89
N LEU A 56 -12.09 17.66 -25.01
CA LEU A 56 -13.10 17.21 -24.05
C LEU A 56 -13.12 15.69 -23.93
N VAL A 57 -13.05 14.97 -25.05
CA VAL A 57 -13.08 13.50 -25.07
C VAL A 57 -11.96 12.90 -24.21
N ILE A 58 -10.71 13.34 -24.34
CA ILE A 58 -9.62 12.77 -23.54
C ILE A 58 -9.73 13.16 -22.06
N ASN A 59 -10.14 14.41 -21.80
CA ASN A 59 -10.16 14.96 -20.46
C ASN A 59 -11.27 14.31 -19.63
N THR A 60 -12.47 14.21 -20.19
CA THR A 60 -13.60 13.49 -19.59
C THR A 60 -13.29 12.00 -19.43
N SER A 61 -12.72 11.35 -20.44
CA SER A 61 -12.39 9.92 -20.36
C SER A 61 -11.36 9.62 -19.27
N THR A 62 -10.28 10.40 -19.21
CA THR A 62 -9.22 10.23 -18.21
C THR A 62 -9.74 10.48 -16.80
N THR A 63 -10.64 11.46 -16.63
CA THR A 63 -11.28 11.76 -15.35
C THR A 63 -12.12 10.57 -14.86
N ILE A 64 -12.97 10.00 -15.72
CA ILE A 64 -13.79 8.82 -15.38
C ILE A 64 -12.89 7.63 -15.04
N VAL A 65 -11.87 7.35 -15.87
CA VAL A 65 -10.93 6.25 -15.64
C VAL A 65 -10.21 6.44 -14.31
N THR A 66 -9.72 7.64 -14.01
CA THR A 66 -9.03 7.95 -12.75
C THR A 66 -9.96 7.77 -11.56
N PHE A 67 -11.20 8.23 -11.65
CA PHE A 67 -12.20 8.04 -10.60
C PHE A 67 -12.46 6.56 -10.31
N LEU A 68 -12.66 5.74 -11.35
CA LEU A 68 -12.80 4.28 -11.19
C LEU A 68 -11.52 3.64 -10.65
N MET A 69 -10.35 4.12 -11.08
CA MET A 69 -9.05 3.63 -10.64
C MET A 69 -8.87 3.81 -9.13
N VAL A 70 -9.33 4.91 -8.54
CA VAL A 70 -9.27 5.13 -7.08
C VAL A 70 -9.97 3.99 -6.33
N PHE A 71 -11.18 3.60 -6.73
CA PHE A 71 -11.89 2.48 -6.10
C PHE A 71 -11.18 1.13 -6.30
N ILE A 72 -10.64 0.89 -7.50
CA ILE A 72 -9.89 -0.33 -7.80
C ILE A 72 -8.62 -0.41 -6.93
N ILE A 73 -7.86 0.69 -6.87
CA ILE A 73 -6.65 0.79 -6.06
C ILE A 73 -7.00 0.61 -4.59
N GLN A 74 -7.99 1.31 -4.05
CA GLN A 74 -8.42 1.19 -2.66
C GLN A 74 -8.83 -0.24 -2.31
N ASN A 75 -9.60 -0.91 -3.18
CA ASN A 75 -9.98 -2.31 -2.94
C ASN A 75 -8.78 -3.25 -2.96
N SER A 76 -7.84 -3.07 -3.90
CA SER A 76 -6.62 -3.88 -3.94
C SER A 76 -5.76 -3.63 -2.69
N GLN A 77 -5.55 -2.35 -2.35
CA GLN A 77 -4.75 -1.93 -1.21
C GLN A 77 -5.36 -2.42 0.11
N ASN A 78 -6.67 -2.24 0.33
CA ASN A 78 -7.34 -2.70 1.55
C ASN A 78 -7.12 -4.21 1.77
N ARG A 79 -7.25 -5.00 0.70
CA ARG A 79 -7.05 -6.44 0.76
C ARG A 79 -5.58 -6.83 0.99
N ASP A 80 -4.65 -6.10 0.38
CA ASP A 80 -3.22 -6.34 0.56
C ASP A 80 -2.77 -5.95 1.98
N THR A 81 -3.32 -4.87 2.55
CA THR A 81 -3.13 -4.45 3.95
C THR A 81 -3.61 -5.51 4.93
N ALA A 82 -4.85 -5.99 4.79
CA ALA A 82 -5.38 -7.06 5.64
C ALA A 82 -4.54 -8.35 5.57
N ALA A 83 -4.06 -8.71 4.38
CA ALA A 83 -3.17 -9.86 4.22
C ALA A 83 -1.79 -9.66 4.85
N MET A 84 -1.29 -8.42 4.90
CA MET A 84 -0.04 -8.08 5.60
C MET A 84 -0.25 -8.16 7.12
N GLN A 85 -1.33 -7.60 7.66
CA GLN A 85 -1.68 -7.68 9.08
C GLN A 85 -1.75 -9.12 9.57
N ILE A 86 -2.54 -9.98 8.92
CA ILE A 86 -2.65 -11.41 9.28
C ILE A 86 -1.29 -12.13 9.30
N LYS A 87 -0.40 -11.80 8.36
CA LYS A 87 0.95 -12.40 8.33
C LYS A 87 1.81 -11.90 9.48
N LEU A 88 1.71 -10.63 9.86
CA LEU A 88 2.42 -10.06 11.01
C LEU A 88 1.88 -10.62 12.32
N ASP A 89 0.57 -10.76 12.46
CA ASP A 89 -0.07 -11.35 13.64
C ASP A 89 0.39 -12.79 13.89
N GLU A 90 0.46 -13.60 12.82
CA GLU A 90 0.99 -14.96 12.94
C GLU A 90 2.46 -14.95 13.40
N LEU A 91 3.28 -13.98 12.93
CA LEU A 91 4.68 -13.85 13.40
C LEU A 91 4.75 -13.42 14.87
N ILE A 92 3.93 -12.46 15.30
CA ILE A 92 3.86 -11.99 16.70
C ILE A 92 3.44 -13.14 17.61
N CYS A 93 2.40 -13.89 17.23
CA CYS A 93 1.89 -15.02 18.00
C CYS A 93 2.91 -16.16 18.16
N LYS A 94 3.88 -16.29 17.24
CA LYS A 94 4.94 -17.32 17.31
C LYS A 94 6.23 -16.84 17.98
N LEU A 95 6.39 -15.54 18.22
CA LEU A 95 7.61 -14.98 18.78
C LEU A 95 7.55 -14.97 20.31
N GLU A 96 8.46 -15.71 20.94
CA GLU A 96 8.57 -15.76 22.41
C GLU A 96 8.95 -14.39 22.98
N GLY A 97 8.15 -13.90 23.94
CA GLY A 97 8.33 -12.57 24.54
C GLY A 97 7.79 -11.40 23.71
N ALA A 98 7.06 -11.66 22.62
CA ALA A 98 6.34 -10.62 21.91
C ALA A 98 5.20 -10.06 22.77
N ARG A 99 4.93 -8.75 22.62
CA ARG A 99 3.82 -8.10 23.30
C ARG A 99 2.51 -8.42 22.59
N GLU A 100 1.68 -9.27 23.18
CA GLU A 100 0.37 -9.65 22.63
C GLU A 100 -0.57 -8.44 22.44
N GLU A 101 -0.38 -7.36 23.20
CA GLU A 101 -1.11 -6.08 23.03
C GLU A 101 -0.89 -5.39 21.68
N LEU A 102 0.07 -5.86 20.87
CA LEU A 102 0.32 -5.36 19.50
C LEU A 102 -0.48 -6.10 18.43
N LEU A 103 -1.13 -7.21 18.79
CA LEU A 103 -2.06 -7.88 17.90
C LEU A 103 -3.29 -7.00 17.70
N ASP A 104 -3.77 -6.91 16.47
CA ASP A 104 -4.97 -6.15 16.12
C ASP A 104 -4.87 -4.64 16.46
N LEU A 105 -3.65 -4.10 16.35
CA LEU A 105 -3.35 -2.70 16.69
C LEU A 105 -4.17 -1.71 15.85
N GLU A 106 -4.55 -2.08 14.62
CA GLU A 106 -5.36 -1.27 13.70
C GLU A 106 -6.80 -1.01 14.17
N GLU A 107 -7.34 -1.83 15.07
CA GLU A 107 -8.69 -1.69 15.61
C GLU A 107 -8.70 -0.89 16.94
N LEU A 108 -7.52 -0.50 17.45
CA LEU A 108 -7.41 0.27 18.69
C LEU A 108 -7.75 1.75 18.48
N ASP A 109 -8.22 2.39 19.55
CA ASP A 109 -8.43 3.84 19.57
C ASP A 109 -7.11 4.60 19.35
N GLU A 110 -7.17 5.73 18.66
CA GLU A 110 -6.00 6.58 18.36
C GLU A 110 -5.15 6.91 19.61
N GLU A 111 -5.80 7.20 20.75
CA GLU A 111 -5.11 7.49 22.01
C GLU A 111 -4.26 6.30 22.50
N LYS A 112 -4.73 5.07 22.30
CA LYS A 112 -4.00 3.85 22.68
C LYS A 112 -2.84 3.60 21.71
N ILE A 113 -3.05 3.79 20.41
CA ILE A 113 -2.01 3.68 19.39
C ILE A 113 -0.87 4.67 19.68
N GLU A 114 -1.20 5.93 19.97
CA GLU A 114 -0.21 6.96 20.28
C GLU A 114 0.56 6.66 21.57
N LYS A 115 -0.11 6.10 22.59
CA LYS A 115 0.56 5.65 23.81
C LYS A 115 1.60 4.56 23.51
N ILE A 116 1.22 3.52 22.76
CA ILE A 116 2.14 2.44 22.38
C ILE A 116 3.31 3.00 21.57
N ARG A 117 3.04 3.89 20.61
CA ARG A 117 4.06 4.58 19.82
C ARG A 117 5.05 5.34 20.71
N SER A 118 4.56 6.12 21.66
CA SER A 118 5.38 6.88 22.60
C SER A 118 6.31 5.97 23.42
N GLU A 119 5.81 4.81 23.88
CA GLU A 119 6.65 3.82 24.57
C GLU A 119 7.80 3.30 23.70
N PHE A 120 7.55 3.02 22.42
CA PHE A 120 8.59 2.62 21.46
C PHE A 120 9.61 3.73 21.19
N GLU A 121 9.15 4.97 21.02
CA GLU A 121 10.02 6.11 20.82
C GLU A 121 10.94 6.34 22.02
N ASP A 122 10.41 6.18 23.24
CA ASP A 122 11.16 6.23 24.49
C ASP A 122 12.20 5.10 24.61
N MET A 123 11.83 3.86 24.28
CA MET A 123 12.77 2.74 24.24
C MET A 123 13.90 2.99 23.24
N ALA A 124 13.57 3.46 22.04
CA ALA A 124 14.55 3.78 21.01
C ALA A 124 15.46 4.95 21.43
N ALA A 125 14.89 5.97 22.11
CA ALA A 125 15.66 7.09 22.63
C ALA A 125 16.64 6.66 23.73
N LYS A 126 16.21 5.78 24.65
CA LYS A 126 17.07 5.18 25.68
C LYS A 126 18.21 4.38 25.04
N ALA A 127 17.91 3.52 24.06
CA ALA A 127 18.93 2.74 23.35
C ALA A 127 19.97 3.64 22.64
N ARG A 128 19.54 4.70 21.96
CA ARG A 128 20.45 5.68 21.33
C ARG A 128 21.35 6.41 22.33
N LYS A 129 20.81 6.80 23.49
CA LYS A 129 21.59 7.45 24.56
C LYS A 129 22.65 6.50 25.13
N THR A 130 22.28 5.23 25.36
CA THR A 130 23.22 4.20 25.82
C THR A 130 24.33 3.97 24.80
N ALA A 131 23.99 3.86 23.50
CA ALA A 131 24.99 3.69 22.43
C ALA A 131 26.00 4.86 22.38
N ARG A 132 25.53 6.11 22.41
CA ARG A 132 26.41 7.30 22.44
C ARG A 132 27.26 7.39 23.72
N GLY A 133 26.71 6.98 24.86
CA GLY A 133 27.45 6.93 26.13
C GLY A 133 28.60 5.92 26.08
N THR A 134 28.40 4.77 25.43
CA THR A 134 29.43 3.76 25.22
C THR A 134 30.54 4.24 24.28
N GLU A 135 30.20 4.92 23.17
CA GLU A 135 31.18 5.51 22.26
C GLU A 135 32.01 6.62 22.91
N SER A 136 31.37 7.48 23.72
CA SER A 136 32.03 8.56 24.47
C SER A 136 33.01 8.02 25.52
N ARG A 137 32.70 6.87 26.15
CA ARG A 137 33.61 6.18 27.09
C ARG A 137 34.78 5.47 26.41
N LEU A 138 34.62 4.99 25.18
CA LEU A 138 35.70 4.36 24.40
C LEU A 138 36.68 5.38 23.81
N SER A 139 36.28 6.63 23.63
CA SER A 139 37.08 7.69 23.00
C SER A 139 37.79 8.62 24.00
N ALA A 140 37.64 8.41 25.31
CA ALA A 140 38.34 9.19 26.33
C ALA A 140 39.79 8.68 26.49
N PRO A 141 40.82 9.55 26.45
CA PRO A 141 42.20 9.13 26.66
C PRO A 141 42.39 8.69 28.12
N ALA A 142 43.15 7.60 28.31
CA ALA A 142 43.53 7.05 29.61
C ALA A 142 44.39 8.02 30.44
#